data_AF-A0A559L4Z4-F1
#
_entry.id   AF-A0A559L4Z4-F1
#
_cell.length_a   1.000
_cell.length_b   1.000
_cell.length_c   1.000
_cell.angle_alpha   90.00
_cell.angle_beta   90.00
_cell.angle_gamma   90.00
#
_symmetry.space_group_name_H-M   'P 1'
#
loop_
_entity.id
_entity.type
_entity.pdbx_description
1 polymer ?
#
loop_
_entity_poly.entity_id
_entity_poly.type
_entity_poly.pdbx_seq_one_letter_code
_entity_poly.pdbx_strand_id
1 'polypeptide(L)'
;MADNGKSPTDIITYIGVPLAVLGVLPILYNTLSTLISLSKIKRMLRHSRLTALTRSDIVNRVIEIELPRYAVMPLDRFQDRSEYWTLSRHPSSIPGGSWTTFNWKTHSIGMKTQRVEYADQVRQPQVEVAFDELVCYLLDLGAVPNPHGWKLLRSSGLWTPVGCCLMMSPEGRQDALTIAPSNDSDGNLSLTVAWSSSWITRDYSNLPPYWVRLPSPPQKDNANKPGSVSEVPEHSARNSEDGLTTGKDREADSRPGTNQASTQSSAITCQISMSGLITALTEQDHYGAQTTLNLESLYIDHLRIQPAKSDGVWFSSAATAFGTSSQTILWNYKIPDDILSFARKETVPCGVLVVLGIVDESETPTWATRHDDHGTDIHKFARKSQEQRAAIAAEALLPPAQRQAAAQARMQKENQERMDEMRERLRTSQLRRDQRMMEALRSPKWDTKLVAEHCLQWLQGKGHWDDSLTVKDVAGFMLHRMVLDGEFAANICRMLDKWKAWADVGGMKQSDYQAVQDDQVDFAHASLLVAMIRDTSTALEGTVSMDLQECLRMWRKVRLG
;
A
#
# COMPACT_ATOMS: atom_id res chain seq x y z
N MET A 1 110.36 4.78 -18.95
CA MET A 1 108.97 5.27 -19.11
C MET A 1 108.22 4.17 -19.83
N ALA A 2 107.38 3.43 -19.10
CA ALA A 2 106.62 2.31 -19.65
C ALA A 2 105.32 2.86 -20.24
N ASP A 3 105.15 2.75 -21.56
CA ASP A 3 103.89 2.99 -22.23
C ASP A 3 102.89 1.91 -21.78
N ASN A 4 101.94 2.31 -20.94
CA ASN A 4 100.80 1.49 -20.56
C ASN A 4 99.92 1.30 -21.81
N GLY A 5 100.12 0.18 -22.49
CA GLY A 5 99.29 -0.27 -23.59
C GLY A 5 97.83 -0.44 -23.15
N LYS A 6 97.00 0.57 -23.42
CA LYS A 6 95.55 0.41 -23.48
C LYS A 6 95.22 0.03 -24.92
N SER A 7 94.99 -1.24 -25.15
CA SER A 7 94.55 -1.71 -26.47
C SER A 7 93.17 -1.10 -26.78
N PRO A 8 92.85 -0.74 -28.04
CA PRO A 8 91.49 -0.34 -28.44
C PRO A 8 90.41 -1.34 -28.02
N THR A 9 90.78 -2.64 -27.90
CA THR A 9 89.90 -3.68 -27.37
C THR A 9 89.55 -3.46 -25.89
N ASP A 10 90.47 -2.94 -25.07
CA ASP A 10 90.19 -2.69 -23.64
C ASP A 10 89.18 -1.56 -23.48
N ILE A 11 89.26 -0.51 -24.31
CA ILE A 11 88.31 0.61 -24.29
C ILE A 11 86.90 0.14 -24.69
N ILE A 12 86.80 -0.70 -25.73
CA ILE A 12 85.52 -1.27 -26.17
C ILE A 12 84.93 -2.18 -25.08
N THR A 13 85.76 -2.99 -24.42
CA THR A 13 85.28 -3.99 -23.45
C THR A 13 84.91 -3.36 -22.10
N TYR A 14 85.70 -2.40 -21.60
CA TYR A 14 85.49 -1.78 -20.28
C TYR A 14 84.61 -0.54 -20.29
N ILE A 15 84.50 0.17 -21.42
CA ILE A 15 83.67 1.38 -21.55
C ILE A 15 82.53 1.16 -22.54
N GLY A 16 82.82 0.63 -23.72
CA GLY A 16 81.82 0.43 -24.77
C GLY A 16 80.67 -0.52 -24.38
N VAL A 17 81.00 -1.68 -23.80
CA VAL A 17 79.99 -2.66 -23.38
C VAL A 17 79.10 -2.13 -22.25
N PRO A 18 79.61 -1.55 -21.14
CA PRO A 18 78.74 -0.95 -20.12
C PRO A 18 77.87 0.20 -20.64
N LEU A 19 78.40 1.04 -21.54
CA LEU A 19 77.62 2.15 -22.12
C LEU A 19 76.48 1.63 -23.02
N ALA A 20 76.73 0.57 -23.79
CA ALA A 20 75.70 -0.10 -24.58
C ALA A 20 74.63 -0.75 -23.68
N VAL A 21 75.04 -1.41 -22.60
CA VAL A 21 74.12 -1.99 -21.60
C VAL A 21 73.28 -0.89 -20.94
N LEU A 22 73.88 0.25 -20.57
CA LEU A 22 73.16 1.41 -20.05
C LEU A 22 72.16 2.00 -21.05
N GLY A 23 72.48 1.97 -22.35
CA GLY A 23 71.56 2.38 -23.41
C GLY A 23 70.35 1.44 -23.60
N VAL A 24 70.53 0.14 -23.36
CA VAL A 24 69.48 -0.89 -23.52
C VAL A 24 68.66 -1.09 -22.22
N LEU A 25 69.20 -0.72 -21.07
CA LEU A 25 68.57 -0.86 -19.74
C LEU A 25 67.16 -0.23 -19.65
N PRO A 26 66.89 0.97 -20.20
CA PRO A 26 65.53 1.54 -20.21
C PRO A 26 64.52 0.71 -21.02
N ILE A 27 64.97 0.09 -22.12
CA ILE A 27 64.12 -0.77 -22.97
C ILE A 27 63.84 -2.08 -22.22
N LEU A 28 64.86 -2.66 -21.57
CA LEU A 28 64.70 -3.84 -20.71
C LEU A 28 63.77 -3.57 -19.52
N TYR A 29 63.87 -2.41 -18.91
CA TYR A 29 62.96 -2.01 -17.83
C TYR A 29 61.52 -1.87 -18.33
N ASN A 30 61.31 -1.24 -19.49
CA ASN A 30 59.97 -1.08 -20.08
C ASN A 30 59.34 -2.41 -20.49
N THR A 31 60.12 -3.31 -21.09
CA THR A 31 59.68 -4.66 -21.47
C THR A 31 59.33 -5.49 -20.24
N LEU A 32 60.17 -5.46 -19.20
CA LEU A 32 59.89 -6.18 -17.96
C LEU A 32 58.64 -5.63 -17.24
N SER A 33 58.52 -4.30 -17.17
CA SER A 33 57.36 -3.64 -16.54
C SER A 33 56.05 -3.91 -17.30
N THR A 34 56.07 -3.93 -18.64
CA THR A 34 54.89 -4.26 -19.49
C THR A 34 54.47 -5.70 -19.24
N LEU A 35 55.42 -6.63 -19.24
CA LEU A 35 55.14 -8.04 -19.02
C LEU A 35 54.58 -8.31 -17.62
N ILE A 36 55.15 -7.69 -16.58
CA ILE A 36 54.64 -7.78 -15.20
C ILE A 36 53.21 -7.24 -15.14
N SER A 37 52.97 -6.05 -15.69
CA SER A 37 51.64 -5.42 -15.69
C SER A 37 50.61 -6.25 -16.46
N LEU A 38 50.97 -6.74 -17.65
CA LEU A 38 50.13 -7.63 -18.45
C LEU A 38 49.83 -8.94 -17.71
N SER A 39 50.81 -9.53 -17.03
CA SER A 39 50.62 -10.77 -16.26
C SER A 39 49.65 -10.57 -15.10
N LYS A 40 49.75 -9.42 -14.40
CA LYS A 40 48.84 -9.02 -13.32
C LYS A 40 47.43 -8.83 -13.85
N ILE A 41 47.26 -8.13 -14.97
CA ILE A 41 45.98 -7.90 -15.63
C ILE A 41 45.35 -9.22 -16.08
N LYS A 42 46.10 -10.10 -16.76
CA LYS A 42 45.63 -11.44 -17.15
C LYS A 42 45.26 -12.32 -15.95
N ARG A 43 45.97 -12.18 -14.83
CA ARG A 43 45.62 -12.88 -13.58
C ARG A 43 44.31 -12.34 -13.00
N MET A 44 44.14 -11.02 -12.95
CA MET A 44 42.90 -10.39 -12.50
C MET A 44 41.70 -10.79 -13.36
N LEU A 45 41.81 -10.70 -14.69
CA LEU A 45 40.76 -11.09 -15.63
C LEU A 45 40.37 -12.56 -15.53
N ARG A 46 41.35 -13.46 -15.31
CA ARG A 46 41.08 -14.88 -15.07
C ARG A 46 40.34 -15.11 -13.76
N HIS A 47 40.69 -14.37 -12.71
CA HIS A 47 40.02 -14.50 -11.41
C HIS A 47 38.56 -14.01 -11.47
N SER A 48 38.30 -12.95 -12.22
CA SER A 48 36.95 -12.42 -12.45
C SER A 48 36.18 -13.12 -13.59
N ARG A 49 36.76 -14.16 -14.22
CA ARG A 49 36.19 -14.91 -15.35
C ARG A 49 35.73 -14.04 -16.54
N LEU A 50 36.40 -12.92 -16.77
CA LEU A 50 36.10 -12.03 -17.90
C LEU A 50 36.86 -12.50 -19.15
N THR A 51 36.12 -12.74 -20.23
CA THR A 51 36.70 -12.98 -21.57
C THR A 51 37.12 -11.65 -22.17
N ALA A 52 38.40 -11.31 -22.06
CA ALA A 52 38.95 -10.06 -22.60
C ALA A 52 40.12 -10.32 -23.53
N LEU A 53 40.22 -9.55 -24.61
CA LEU A 53 41.37 -9.57 -25.51
C LEU A 53 42.38 -8.52 -25.06
N THR A 54 43.59 -8.94 -24.68
CA THR A 54 44.67 -8.03 -24.27
C THR A 54 45.71 -7.88 -25.39
N ARG A 55 45.95 -6.65 -25.85
CA ARG A 55 47.04 -6.28 -26.77
C ARG A 55 48.00 -5.36 -26.01
N SER A 56 49.30 -5.63 -26.10
CA SER A 56 50.32 -4.83 -25.38
C SER A 56 51.27 -4.16 -26.36
N ASP A 57 51.40 -2.85 -26.24
CA ASP A 57 52.41 -2.06 -26.91
C ASP A 57 53.53 -1.71 -25.92
N ILE A 58 54.67 -2.36 -26.09
CA ILE A 58 55.85 -2.23 -25.24
C ILE A 58 56.52 -0.86 -25.42
N VAL A 59 56.47 -0.30 -26.63
CA VAL A 59 57.14 0.95 -26.98
C VAL A 59 56.39 2.12 -26.37
N ASN A 60 55.06 2.13 -26.52
CA ASN A 60 54.20 3.19 -26.00
C ASN A 60 53.77 2.99 -24.55
N ARG A 61 54.24 1.93 -23.88
CA ARG A 61 53.94 1.61 -22.47
C ARG A 61 52.43 1.48 -22.20
N VAL A 62 51.71 0.92 -23.16
CA VAL A 62 50.25 0.91 -23.20
C VAL A 62 49.74 -0.51 -23.36
N ILE A 63 48.70 -0.85 -22.60
CA ILE A 63 47.99 -2.12 -22.73
C ILE A 63 46.56 -1.80 -23.16
N GLU A 64 46.18 -2.25 -24.35
CA GLU A 64 44.82 -2.18 -24.84
C GLU A 64 44.07 -3.46 -24.45
N ILE A 65 42.91 -3.30 -23.82
CA ILE A 65 42.08 -4.39 -23.34
C ILE A 65 40.70 -4.23 -23.95
N GLU A 66 40.26 -5.19 -24.75
CA GLU A 66 38.89 -5.24 -25.26
C GLU A 66 38.03 -6.06 -24.29
N LEU A 67 37.09 -5.39 -23.63
CA LEU A 67 36.16 -5.97 -22.67
C LEU A 67 34.74 -5.99 -23.24
N PRO A 68 33.97 -7.08 -23.09
CA PRO A 68 32.57 -7.12 -23.51
C PRO A 68 31.71 -6.18 -22.66
N ARG A 69 30.81 -5.45 -23.30
CA ARG A 69 29.70 -4.72 -22.68
C ARG A 69 28.49 -5.64 -22.59
N TYR A 70 27.89 -5.73 -21.41
CA TYR A 70 26.71 -6.56 -21.15
C TYR A 70 25.47 -5.70 -20.90
N ALA A 71 24.30 -6.25 -21.20
CA ALA A 71 23.05 -5.95 -20.51
C ALA A 71 22.76 -7.07 -19.52
N VAL A 72 22.27 -6.71 -18.34
CA VAL A 72 21.82 -7.65 -17.33
C VAL A 72 20.34 -7.47 -17.05
N MET A 73 19.69 -8.58 -16.77
CA MET A 73 18.34 -8.64 -16.22
C MET A 73 18.36 -9.54 -14.99
N PRO A 74 17.59 -9.22 -13.94
CA PRO A 74 17.45 -10.12 -12.79
C PRO A 74 16.90 -11.48 -13.26
N LEU A 75 17.30 -12.53 -12.56
CA LEU A 75 16.79 -13.88 -12.82
C LEU A 75 15.28 -13.96 -12.53
N ASP A 76 14.62 -14.98 -13.07
CA ASP A 76 13.20 -15.18 -12.78
C ASP A 76 13.06 -15.72 -11.35
N ARG A 77 12.35 -14.97 -10.51
CA ARG A 77 12.04 -15.29 -9.11
C ARG A 77 11.48 -16.70 -8.93
N PHE A 78 10.64 -17.17 -9.86
CA PHE A 78 9.90 -18.44 -9.71
C PHE A 78 10.62 -19.63 -10.35
N GLN A 79 11.32 -19.40 -11.47
CA GLN A 79 12.04 -20.45 -12.20
C GLN A 79 13.43 -20.69 -11.58
N ASP A 80 14.16 -19.63 -11.25
CA ASP A 80 15.56 -19.67 -10.81
C ASP A 80 15.71 -19.47 -9.29
N ARG A 81 14.87 -20.15 -8.50
CA ARG A 81 14.69 -19.89 -7.06
C ARG A 81 15.99 -19.89 -6.26
N SER A 82 16.88 -20.86 -6.49
CA SER A 82 18.12 -20.97 -5.70
C SER A 82 19.13 -19.86 -6.00
N GLU A 83 19.14 -19.36 -7.24
CA GLU A 83 20.14 -18.38 -7.69
C GLU A 83 19.67 -16.94 -7.49
N TYR A 84 18.35 -16.70 -7.51
CA TYR A 84 17.75 -15.40 -7.26
C TYR A 84 18.01 -14.88 -5.84
N TRP A 85 17.88 -15.74 -4.82
CA TRP A 85 18.05 -15.38 -3.41
C TRP A 85 19.48 -15.53 -2.90
N THR A 86 20.44 -15.82 -3.78
CA THR A 86 21.84 -16.00 -3.38
C THR A 86 22.75 -15.02 -4.10
N LEU A 87 23.80 -14.57 -3.40
CA LEU A 87 24.86 -13.79 -4.03
C LEU A 87 25.69 -14.65 -4.96
N SER A 88 26.36 -13.98 -5.91
CA SER A 88 27.27 -14.67 -6.80
C SER A 88 28.44 -15.26 -5.98
N ARG A 89 28.85 -16.48 -6.35
CA ARG A 89 29.96 -17.17 -5.65
C ARG A 89 31.31 -16.48 -5.88
N HIS A 90 31.42 -15.70 -6.94
CA HIS A 90 32.67 -15.11 -7.41
C HIS A 90 32.43 -13.66 -7.88
N PRO A 91 32.18 -12.72 -6.94
CA PRO A 91 32.11 -11.31 -7.29
C PRO A 91 33.46 -10.83 -7.82
N SER A 92 33.43 -9.99 -8.84
CA SER A 92 34.65 -9.41 -9.39
C SER A 92 35.21 -8.37 -8.43
N SER A 93 36.52 -8.41 -8.22
CA SER A 93 37.24 -7.42 -7.41
C SER A 93 37.76 -6.23 -8.25
N ILE A 94 37.34 -6.14 -9.52
CA ILE A 94 37.79 -5.10 -10.46
C ILE A 94 36.87 -3.88 -10.28
N PRO A 95 37.41 -2.66 -10.16
CA PRO A 95 36.57 -1.46 -10.08
C PRO A 95 35.66 -1.35 -11.31
N GLY A 96 34.38 -1.03 -11.14
CA GLY A 96 33.39 -1.08 -12.23
C GLY A 96 32.64 -2.42 -12.35
N GLY A 97 32.96 -3.39 -11.48
CA GLY A 97 32.36 -4.71 -11.45
C GLY A 97 31.30 -4.91 -10.35
N SER A 98 30.76 -3.85 -9.74
CA SER A 98 29.84 -3.97 -8.60
C SER A 98 28.59 -4.79 -8.92
N TRP A 99 28.15 -4.74 -10.18
CA TRP A 99 27.05 -5.56 -10.71
C TRP A 99 27.30 -7.07 -10.56
N THR A 100 28.55 -7.55 -10.59
CA THR A 100 28.84 -9.00 -10.47
C THR A 100 28.54 -9.58 -9.08
N THR A 101 28.13 -8.76 -8.12
CA THR A 101 27.73 -9.21 -6.76
C THR A 101 26.52 -10.14 -6.80
N PHE A 102 25.60 -9.96 -7.75
CA PHE A 102 24.42 -10.81 -7.91
C PHE A 102 24.52 -11.75 -9.11
N ASN A 103 23.63 -12.74 -9.14
CA ASN A 103 23.44 -13.62 -10.28
C ASN A 103 22.48 -12.95 -11.28
N TRP A 104 22.95 -12.72 -12.51
CA TRP A 104 22.19 -12.04 -13.55
C TRP A 104 22.06 -12.90 -14.79
N LYS A 105 20.99 -12.69 -15.54
CA LYS A 105 20.91 -13.10 -16.94
C LYS A 105 21.68 -12.10 -17.79
N THR A 106 22.85 -12.49 -18.28
CA THR A 106 23.75 -11.62 -19.04
C THR A 106 23.57 -11.77 -20.55
N HIS A 107 23.43 -10.65 -21.26
CA HIS A 107 23.40 -10.56 -22.72
C HIS A 107 24.54 -9.66 -23.21
N SER A 108 25.39 -10.14 -24.12
CA SER A 108 26.47 -9.33 -24.69
C SER A 108 25.92 -8.35 -25.73
N ILE A 109 26.12 -7.04 -25.54
CA ILE A 109 25.67 -5.98 -26.46
C ILE A 109 26.81 -5.52 -27.38
N GLY A 110 28.05 -5.54 -26.92
CA GLY A 110 29.19 -5.06 -27.70
C GLY A 110 30.52 -5.24 -27.00
N MET A 111 31.56 -4.55 -27.47
CA MET A 111 32.89 -4.53 -26.85
C MET A 111 33.37 -3.09 -26.64
N LYS A 112 34.17 -2.88 -25.59
CA LYS A 112 34.82 -1.62 -25.26
C LYS A 112 36.32 -1.84 -25.17
N THR A 113 37.08 -1.08 -25.95
CA THR A 113 38.53 -1.02 -25.85
C THR A 113 38.93 -0.03 -24.76
N GLN A 114 39.63 -0.50 -23.74
CA GLN A 114 40.24 0.32 -22.71
C GLN A 114 41.75 0.38 -22.94
N ARG A 115 42.28 1.59 -23.08
CA ARG A 115 43.72 1.84 -23.10
C ARG A 115 44.18 2.09 -21.66
N VAL A 116 45.06 1.24 -21.15
CA VAL A 116 45.56 1.30 -19.77
C VAL A 116 47.05 1.63 -19.79
N GLU A 117 47.40 2.77 -19.22
CA GLU A 117 48.79 3.15 -18.94
C GLU A 117 49.22 2.59 -17.57
N TYR A 118 50.52 2.52 -17.29
CA TYR A 118 51.03 1.90 -16.05
C TYR A 118 50.50 2.49 -14.73
N ALA A 119 50.03 3.73 -14.74
CA ALA A 119 49.44 4.38 -13.57
C ALA A 119 47.93 4.09 -13.44
N ASP A 120 47.27 3.68 -14.52
CA ASP A 120 45.83 3.48 -14.56
C ASP A 120 45.46 2.06 -14.14
N GLN A 121 44.36 1.98 -13.39
CA GLN A 121 43.78 0.70 -13.01
C GLN A 121 42.80 0.22 -14.09
N VAL A 122 42.85 -1.08 -14.41
CA VAL A 122 41.85 -1.73 -15.26
C VAL A 122 40.48 -1.56 -14.61
N ARG A 123 39.48 -1.13 -15.39
CA ARG A 123 38.11 -0.99 -14.93
C ARG A 123 37.19 -1.85 -15.78
N GLN A 124 36.24 -2.50 -15.14
CA GLN A 124 35.21 -3.25 -15.84
C GLN A 124 34.19 -2.27 -16.43
N PRO A 125 33.74 -2.47 -17.69
CA PRO A 125 32.74 -1.61 -18.29
C PRO A 125 31.42 -1.72 -17.51
N GLN A 126 30.74 -0.57 -17.37
CA GLN A 126 29.41 -0.53 -16.77
C GLN A 126 28.41 -1.29 -17.65
N VAL A 127 27.47 -1.96 -16.99
CA VAL A 127 26.46 -2.80 -17.63
C VAL A 127 25.14 -2.08 -17.73
N GLU A 128 24.39 -2.35 -18.80
CA GLU A 128 23.02 -1.83 -18.95
C GLU A 128 22.02 -2.66 -18.13
N VAL A 129 21.18 -1.99 -17.34
CA VAL A 129 20.08 -2.65 -16.62
C VAL A 129 18.82 -1.79 -16.69
N ALA A 130 17.66 -2.44 -16.75
CA ALA A 130 16.37 -1.77 -16.64
C ALA A 130 16.20 -1.28 -15.19
N PHE A 131 15.94 0.02 -15.01
CA PHE A 131 16.03 0.64 -13.68
C PHE A 131 14.92 0.18 -12.74
N ASP A 132 13.72 0.01 -13.31
CA ASP A 132 12.58 -0.58 -12.63
C ASP A 132 12.93 -1.97 -12.14
N GLU A 133 13.36 -2.89 -13.02
CA GLU A 133 13.73 -4.26 -12.66
C GLU A 133 14.83 -4.34 -11.59
N LEU A 134 15.80 -3.43 -11.61
CA LEU A 134 16.84 -3.34 -10.58
C LEU A 134 16.26 -2.96 -9.21
N VAL A 135 15.46 -1.89 -9.14
CA VAL A 135 14.83 -1.43 -7.89
C VAL A 135 13.87 -2.50 -7.36
N CYS A 136 13.08 -3.08 -8.25
CA CYS A 136 12.21 -4.22 -8.03
C CYS A 136 12.94 -5.36 -7.31
N TYR A 137 14.07 -5.79 -7.87
CA TYR A 137 14.91 -6.86 -7.35
C TYR A 137 15.49 -6.52 -5.97
N LEU A 138 16.04 -5.32 -5.80
CA LEU A 138 16.62 -4.90 -4.52
C LEU A 138 15.58 -4.79 -3.40
N LEU A 139 14.38 -4.29 -3.71
CA LEU A 139 13.26 -4.29 -2.76
C LEU A 139 12.81 -5.71 -2.41
N ASP A 140 12.83 -6.63 -3.38
CA ASP A 140 12.49 -8.03 -3.11
C ASP A 140 13.50 -8.69 -2.15
N LEU A 141 14.78 -8.32 -2.24
CA LEU A 141 15.82 -8.75 -1.29
C LEU A 141 15.75 -8.06 0.09
N GLY A 142 14.95 -6.99 0.23
CA GLY A 142 14.72 -6.28 1.50
C GLY A 142 15.39 -4.91 1.61
N ALA A 143 15.86 -4.32 0.51
CA ALA A 143 16.38 -2.96 0.51
C ALA A 143 15.30 -1.94 0.89
N VAL A 144 15.69 -0.82 1.51
CA VAL A 144 14.78 0.27 1.89
C VAL A 144 15.13 1.53 1.10
N PRO A 145 14.19 2.20 0.42
CA PRO A 145 14.48 3.40 -0.34
C PRO A 145 14.84 4.58 0.59
N ASN A 146 15.85 5.37 0.21
CA ASN A 146 16.25 6.57 0.95
C ASN A 146 15.48 7.81 0.42
N PRO A 147 14.60 8.43 1.22
CA PRO A 147 13.80 9.58 0.79
C PRO A 147 14.63 10.73 0.21
N HIS A 148 15.76 11.03 0.84
CA HIS A 148 16.59 12.17 0.46
C HIS A 148 17.27 11.95 -0.90
N GLY A 149 17.76 10.73 -1.14
CA GLY A 149 18.43 10.37 -2.39
C GLY A 149 17.50 10.41 -3.59
N TRP A 150 16.29 9.88 -3.46
CA TRP A 150 15.29 9.90 -4.54
C TRP A 150 14.82 11.32 -4.86
N LYS A 151 14.60 12.15 -3.83
CA LYS A 151 14.26 13.56 -4.04
C LYS A 151 15.36 14.31 -4.79
N LEU A 152 16.62 14.06 -4.43
CA LEU A 152 17.77 14.72 -5.06
C LEU A 152 17.96 14.23 -6.50
N LEU A 153 17.82 12.92 -6.75
CA LEU A 153 17.84 12.34 -8.10
C LEU A 153 16.75 12.95 -8.98
N ARG A 154 15.56 13.16 -8.42
CA ARG A 154 14.48 13.81 -9.15
C ARG A 154 14.81 15.25 -9.50
N SER A 155 15.31 16.05 -8.54
CA SER A 155 15.56 17.48 -8.76
C SER A 155 16.78 17.77 -9.64
N SER A 156 17.82 16.93 -9.54
CA SER A 156 19.13 17.20 -10.10
C SER A 156 19.49 16.29 -11.28
N GLY A 157 18.79 15.16 -11.46
CA GLY A 157 18.98 14.24 -12.58
C GLY A 157 20.41 13.70 -12.65
N LEU A 158 21.10 13.95 -13.78
CA LEU A 158 22.50 13.56 -14.00
C LEU A 158 23.51 14.31 -13.11
N TRP A 159 23.13 15.46 -12.54
CA TRP A 159 24.01 16.30 -11.74
C TRP A 159 24.01 15.92 -10.25
N THR A 160 23.30 14.86 -9.88
CA THR A 160 23.25 14.39 -8.51
C THR A 160 24.65 13.96 -8.06
N PRO A 161 25.10 14.35 -6.86
CA PRO A 161 26.46 14.08 -6.41
C PRO A 161 26.76 12.59 -6.34
N VAL A 162 27.99 12.24 -6.74
CA VAL A 162 28.53 10.88 -6.63
C VAL A 162 28.52 10.45 -5.15
N GLY A 163 28.10 9.22 -4.89
CA GLY A 163 27.93 8.68 -3.54
C GLY A 163 26.57 8.98 -2.91
N CYS A 164 25.66 9.68 -3.60
CA CYS A 164 24.29 9.84 -3.11
C CYS A 164 23.60 8.48 -3.01
N CYS A 165 23.10 8.15 -1.81
CA CYS A 165 22.44 6.88 -1.52
C CYS A 165 20.96 6.90 -1.94
N LEU A 166 20.58 5.99 -2.82
CA LEU A 166 19.20 5.77 -3.29
C LEU A 166 18.50 4.67 -2.49
N MET A 167 19.21 3.60 -2.13
CA MET A 167 18.67 2.50 -1.33
C MET A 167 19.64 2.11 -0.23
N MET A 168 19.09 1.77 0.93
CA MET A 168 19.82 1.37 2.12
C MET A 168 19.61 -0.12 2.41
N SER A 169 20.52 -0.68 3.21
CA SER A 169 20.37 -1.98 3.85
C SER A 169 19.04 -2.05 4.63
N PRO A 170 18.49 -3.25 4.89
CA PRO A 170 17.26 -3.43 5.70
C PRO A 170 17.32 -2.75 7.08
N GLU A 171 18.51 -2.65 7.69
CA GLU A 171 18.74 -1.97 8.98
C GLU A 171 18.90 -0.45 8.88
N GLY A 172 18.94 0.11 7.66
CA GLY A 172 19.11 1.54 7.40
C GLY A 172 20.51 2.11 7.69
N ARG A 173 21.53 1.27 7.85
CA ARG A 173 22.89 1.70 8.27
C ARG A 173 23.90 1.79 7.12
N GLN A 174 23.75 0.98 6.09
CA GLN A 174 24.70 0.90 4.98
C GLN A 174 24.01 1.21 3.66
N ASP A 175 24.76 1.81 2.74
CA ASP A 175 24.26 2.17 1.42
C ASP A 175 24.29 0.95 0.50
N ALA A 176 23.12 0.57 -0.02
CA ALA A 176 22.98 -0.56 -0.93
C ALA A 176 23.10 -0.14 -2.41
N LEU A 177 22.48 0.97 -2.78
CA LEU A 177 22.51 1.53 -4.14
C LEU A 177 22.91 3.00 -4.07
N THR A 178 24.02 3.36 -4.72
CA THR A 178 24.52 4.75 -4.74
C THR A 178 24.81 5.23 -6.15
N ILE A 179 24.85 6.55 -6.34
CA ILE A 179 25.23 7.15 -7.62
C ILE A 179 26.73 7.04 -7.85
N ALA A 180 27.10 6.45 -8.98
CA ALA A 180 28.48 6.24 -9.39
C ALA A 180 29.01 7.43 -10.21
N PRO A 181 30.34 7.58 -10.34
CA PRO A 181 30.92 8.54 -11.27
C PRO A 181 30.53 8.22 -12.72
N SER A 182 30.22 9.26 -13.50
CA SER A 182 29.69 9.20 -14.87
C SER A 182 30.73 8.92 -15.96
N ASN A 183 31.95 8.51 -15.60
CA ASN A 183 33.10 8.39 -16.50
C ASN A 183 32.90 7.41 -17.69
N ASP A 184 31.86 6.56 -17.66
CA ASP A 184 31.52 5.58 -18.71
C ASP A 184 30.01 5.48 -18.96
N SER A 185 29.25 6.54 -18.67
CA SER A 185 27.79 6.43 -18.57
C SER A 185 27.04 6.68 -19.89
N ASP A 186 27.73 7.16 -20.94
CA ASP A 186 27.16 7.51 -22.25
C ASP A 186 25.87 8.37 -22.12
N GLY A 187 25.82 9.28 -21.14
CA GLY A 187 24.65 10.14 -20.87
C GLY A 187 23.53 9.48 -20.05
N ASN A 188 23.72 8.26 -19.56
CA ASN A 188 22.80 7.59 -18.64
C ASN A 188 23.23 7.80 -17.17
N LEU A 189 22.33 7.50 -16.25
CA LEU A 189 22.62 7.47 -14.82
C LEU A 189 23.54 6.27 -14.50
N SER A 190 24.69 6.52 -13.87
CA SER A 190 25.57 5.48 -13.36
C SER A 190 25.30 5.20 -11.89
N LEU A 191 25.22 3.92 -11.54
CA LEU A 191 24.91 3.42 -10.21
C LEU A 191 25.97 2.39 -9.79
N THR A 192 26.27 2.34 -8.49
CA THR A 192 27.05 1.28 -7.88
C THR A 192 26.19 0.55 -6.86
N VAL A 193 26.38 -0.77 -6.76
CA VAL A 193 25.71 -1.58 -5.73
C VAL A 193 26.74 -2.17 -4.77
N ALA A 194 26.46 -2.02 -3.47
CA ALA A 194 27.12 -2.78 -2.43
C ALA A 194 26.07 -3.65 -1.74
N TRP A 195 26.32 -4.95 -1.63
CA TRP A 195 25.36 -5.86 -0.98
C TRP A 195 26.08 -6.90 -0.13
N SER A 196 25.52 -7.19 1.04
CA SER A 196 25.96 -8.26 1.94
C SER A 196 24.96 -9.41 1.94
N SER A 197 25.45 -10.66 2.04
CA SER A 197 24.58 -11.84 2.14
C SER A 197 23.67 -11.80 3.36
N SER A 198 24.09 -11.13 4.43
CA SER A 198 23.33 -10.96 5.67
C SER A 198 22.11 -10.03 5.54
N TRP A 199 21.95 -9.32 4.42
CA TRP A 199 20.84 -8.39 4.20
C TRP A 199 19.63 -9.03 3.52
N ILE A 200 19.75 -10.27 3.07
CA ILE A 200 18.65 -10.97 2.42
C ILE A 200 17.68 -11.42 3.53
N THR A 201 16.60 -10.65 3.71
CA THR A 201 15.61 -10.88 4.79
C THR A 201 14.35 -11.58 4.30
N ARG A 202 14.17 -11.72 2.98
CA ARG A 202 12.97 -12.26 2.35
C ARG A 202 13.31 -13.52 1.57
N ASP A 203 12.36 -14.45 1.56
CA ASP A 203 12.47 -15.76 0.93
C ASP A 203 11.35 -15.98 -0.10
N TYR A 204 11.38 -17.16 -0.74
CA TYR A 204 10.38 -17.59 -1.73
C TYR A 204 8.93 -17.59 -1.22
N SER A 205 8.71 -17.69 0.09
CA SER A 205 7.39 -17.65 0.74
C SER A 205 6.79 -16.26 0.80
N ASN A 206 7.62 -15.22 0.64
CA ASN A 206 7.18 -13.84 0.69
C ASN A 206 6.58 -13.46 -0.67
N LEU A 207 5.64 -12.52 -0.69
CA LEU A 207 5.07 -12.04 -1.94
C LEU A 207 6.01 -11.05 -2.65
N PRO A 208 5.98 -10.91 -3.98
CA PRO A 208 6.75 -9.86 -4.65
C PRO A 208 6.30 -8.46 -4.16
N PRO A 209 7.15 -7.43 -4.28
CA PRO A 209 6.90 -6.10 -3.68
C PRO A 209 5.72 -5.30 -4.28
N TYR A 210 4.97 -5.85 -5.25
CA TYR A 210 3.74 -5.27 -5.83
C TYR A 210 2.47 -6.02 -5.43
N TRP A 211 2.63 -7.06 -4.61
CA TRP A 211 1.58 -7.98 -4.25
C TRP A 211 1.19 -7.80 -2.79
N VAL A 212 -0.12 -7.76 -2.54
CA VAL A 212 -0.68 -7.64 -1.20
C VAL A 212 -1.45 -8.89 -0.88
N ARG A 213 -1.16 -9.53 0.25
CA ARG A 213 -1.99 -10.62 0.78
C ARG A 213 -3.11 -10.01 1.62
N LEU A 214 -4.35 -10.20 1.21
CA LEU A 214 -5.54 -9.86 1.97
C LEU A 214 -5.97 -11.10 2.78
N PRO A 215 -5.94 -11.02 4.12
CA PRO A 215 -6.32 -12.16 4.96
C PRO A 215 -7.83 -12.43 4.82
N SER A 216 -8.22 -13.69 4.89
CA SER A 216 -9.63 -14.09 4.97
C SER A 216 -10.16 -13.84 6.38
N PRO A 217 -11.43 -13.42 6.55
CA PRO A 217 -12.03 -13.29 7.88
C PRO A 217 -12.00 -14.63 8.61
N PRO A 218 -11.74 -14.65 9.94
CA PRO A 218 -11.84 -15.88 10.71
C PRO A 218 -13.26 -16.42 10.58
N GLN A 219 -13.42 -17.66 10.10
CA GLN A 219 -14.72 -18.31 10.13
C GLN A 219 -15.12 -18.45 11.60
N LYS A 220 -16.27 -17.90 11.97
CA LYS A 220 -16.95 -18.31 13.20
C LYS A 220 -17.30 -19.77 13.00
N ASP A 221 -16.46 -20.66 13.53
CA ASP A 221 -16.77 -22.08 13.63
C ASP A 221 -18.13 -22.19 14.30
N ASN A 222 -19.15 -22.53 13.54
CA ASN A 222 -20.42 -23.01 14.07
C ASN A 222 -20.17 -24.39 14.67
N ALA A 223 -19.42 -24.43 15.78
CA ALA A 223 -19.25 -25.58 16.63
C ALA A 223 -20.57 -25.79 17.39
N ASN A 224 -21.57 -26.36 16.71
CA ASN A 224 -22.59 -27.25 17.29
C ASN A 224 -23.63 -27.65 16.24
N LYS A 225 -23.46 -28.82 15.62
CA LYS A 225 -24.51 -29.84 15.53
C LYS A 225 -23.85 -31.23 15.53
N PRO A 226 -23.93 -31.99 16.63
CA PRO A 226 -23.52 -33.39 16.64
C PRO A 226 -24.55 -34.22 15.85
N GLY A 227 -24.08 -35.31 15.27
CA GLY A 227 -24.73 -36.03 14.19
C GLY A 227 -26.13 -36.60 14.45
N SER A 228 -26.83 -36.83 13.35
CA SER A 228 -27.86 -37.86 13.25
C SER A 228 -27.63 -38.65 11.97
N VAL A 229 -26.95 -39.78 12.12
CA VAL A 229 -27.09 -40.93 11.21
C VAL A 229 -28.35 -41.70 11.64
N SER A 230 -29.01 -42.30 10.65
CA SER A 230 -30.18 -43.20 10.70
C SER A 230 -31.48 -42.48 10.35
N GLU A 231 -32.36 -42.96 9.48
CA GLU A 231 -32.43 -44.19 8.68
C GLU A 231 -33.58 -43.95 7.66
N VAL A 232 -33.45 -44.47 6.45
CA VAL A 232 -34.57 -44.58 5.48
C VAL A 232 -35.45 -45.76 5.93
N PRO A 233 -36.79 -45.65 5.79
CA PRO A 233 -37.46 -46.62 4.93
C PRO A 233 -38.54 -46.02 4.04
N GLU A 234 -38.54 -46.49 2.79
CA GLU A 234 -39.63 -46.38 1.82
C GLU A 234 -40.87 -47.17 2.29
N HIS A 235 -42.08 -46.67 1.99
CA HIS A 235 -43.07 -47.41 1.19
C HIS A 235 -44.40 -46.65 0.94
N SER A 236 -44.79 -46.67 -0.36
CA SER A 236 -46.14 -46.86 -0.96
C SER A 236 -47.26 -45.78 -0.89
N ALA A 237 -47.40 -45.08 -2.03
CA ALA A 237 -48.47 -45.20 -3.05
C ALA A 237 -49.94 -44.75 -2.81
N ARG A 238 -50.47 -44.05 -3.86
CA ARG A 238 -51.86 -43.80 -4.32
C ARG A 238 -52.62 -42.62 -3.67
N ASN A 239 -53.40 -41.78 -4.36
CA ASN A 239 -53.74 -41.57 -5.79
C ASN A 239 -54.59 -40.26 -5.88
N SER A 240 -54.55 -39.60 -7.05
CA SER A 240 -55.64 -38.83 -7.71
C SER A 240 -56.18 -37.53 -7.05
N GLU A 241 -56.58 -36.44 -7.71
CA GLU A 241 -56.97 -36.11 -9.09
C GLU A 241 -56.92 -34.56 -9.26
N ASP A 242 -56.31 -34.05 -10.33
CA ASP A 242 -56.88 -33.30 -11.47
C ASP A 242 -57.41 -31.86 -11.25
N GLY A 243 -56.91 -30.95 -12.12
CA GLY A 243 -57.33 -29.55 -12.21
C GLY A 243 -56.45 -28.71 -13.15
N LEU A 244 -56.60 -28.93 -14.46
CA LEU A 244 -55.95 -28.21 -15.58
C LEU A 244 -56.60 -26.82 -15.81
N THR A 245 -55.81 -25.76 -16.09
CA THR A 245 -55.84 -24.92 -17.33
C THR A 245 -55.11 -23.56 -17.21
N THR A 246 -54.07 -23.40 -18.06
CA THR A 246 -53.66 -22.24 -18.92
C THR A 246 -53.65 -20.79 -18.35
N GLY A 247 -52.62 -19.95 -18.53
CA GLY A 247 -51.33 -20.06 -19.21
C GLY A 247 -50.55 -18.73 -19.30
N LYS A 248 -49.31 -18.86 -19.80
CA LYS A 248 -48.42 -17.91 -20.51
C LYS A 248 -47.38 -17.03 -19.76
N ASP A 249 -46.15 -17.26 -20.23
CA ASP A 249 -45.02 -16.34 -20.46
C ASP A 249 -43.83 -16.29 -19.46
N ARG A 250 -42.65 -16.68 -20.02
CA ARG A 250 -41.25 -16.24 -19.77
C ARG A 250 -40.32 -17.04 -18.83
N GLU A 251 -39.04 -16.93 -19.20
CA GLU A 251 -37.77 -17.26 -18.51
C GLU A 251 -37.16 -18.64 -18.82
N ALA A 252 -36.10 -18.72 -19.63
CA ALA A 252 -34.71 -18.31 -19.38
C ALA A 252 -34.04 -19.21 -18.35
N ASP A 253 -33.46 -20.31 -18.85
CA ASP A 253 -32.65 -21.25 -18.09
C ASP A 253 -31.25 -20.66 -17.91
N SER A 254 -31.00 -20.10 -16.73
CA SER A 254 -29.68 -19.70 -16.24
C SER A 254 -29.51 -20.23 -14.83
N ARG A 255 -28.85 -21.39 -14.69
CA ARG A 255 -28.32 -21.86 -13.41
C ARG A 255 -26.95 -21.24 -13.15
N PRO A 256 -26.71 -20.52 -12.04
CA PRO A 256 -25.37 -20.36 -11.48
C PRO A 256 -25.23 -21.31 -10.29
N GLY A 257 -24.47 -22.39 -10.46
CA GLY A 257 -24.21 -23.39 -9.42
C GLY A 257 -22.79 -23.31 -8.85
N THR A 258 -22.71 -23.00 -7.56
CA THR A 258 -21.92 -23.73 -6.54
C THR A 258 -20.43 -23.46 -6.28
N ASN A 259 -19.79 -22.40 -6.78
CA ASN A 259 -18.37 -22.11 -6.46
C ASN A 259 -18.09 -21.02 -5.40
N GLN A 260 -19.10 -20.39 -4.79
CA GLN A 260 -18.86 -19.23 -3.90
C GLN A 260 -18.38 -19.57 -2.48
N ALA A 261 -18.56 -20.82 -2.00
CA ALA A 261 -18.26 -21.16 -0.61
C ALA A 261 -16.77 -21.42 -0.33
N SER A 262 -16.02 -21.97 -1.27
CA SER A 262 -14.57 -22.26 -1.10
C SER A 262 -13.72 -20.98 -1.14
N THR A 263 -14.12 -20.00 -1.96
CA THR A 263 -13.39 -18.74 -2.21
C THR A 263 -13.43 -17.77 -1.03
N GLN A 264 -14.39 -17.95 -0.10
CA GLN A 264 -14.50 -17.12 1.10
C GLN A 264 -13.44 -17.45 2.17
N SER A 265 -12.85 -18.66 2.12
CA SER A 265 -11.89 -19.13 3.13
C SER A 265 -10.42 -18.96 2.73
N SER A 266 -10.12 -18.74 1.45
CA SER A 266 -8.75 -18.58 0.95
C SER A 266 -8.29 -17.12 1.03
N ALA A 267 -7.04 -16.91 1.43
CA ALA A 267 -6.39 -15.61 1.31
C ALA A 267 -6.32 -15.19 -0.17
N ILE A 268 -6.56 -13.89 -0.42
CA ILE A 268 -6.51 -13.33 -1.77
C ILE A 268 -5.22 -12.54 -1.90
N THR A 269 -4.50 -12.77 -2.99
CA THR A 269 -3.28 -12.02 -3.34
C THR A 269 -3.59 -11.06 -4.49
N CYS A 270 -3.38 -9.77 -4.26
CA CYS A 270 -3.71 -8.71 -5.22
C CYS A 270 -2.45 -8.07 -5.77
N GLN A 271 -2.35 -7.96 -7.09
CA GLN A 271 -1.28 -7.23 -7.78
C GLN A 271 -1.71 -5.79 -8.05
N ILE A 272 -1.00 -4.83 -7.47
CA ILE A 272 -1.27 -3.40 -7.63
C ILE A 272 -0.17 -2.76 -8.49
N SER A 273 -0.59 -2.00 -9.50
CA SER A 273 0.29 -1.24 -10.39
C SER A 273 -0.11 0.24 -10.44
N MET A 274 0.60 1.05 -11.23
CA MET A 274 0.32 2.48 -11.42
C MET A 274 -1.12 2.74 -11.88
N SER A 275 -1.71 1.82 -12.64
CA SER A 275 -3.10 1.90 -13.13
C SER A 275 -4.14 1.30 -12.17
N GLY A 276 -3.76 0.97 -10.93
CA GLY A 276 -4.61 0.31 -9.94
C GLY A 276 -4.46 -1.21 -9.91
N LEU A 277 -5.53 -1.91 -9.52
CA LEU A 277 -5.57 -3.37 -9.42
C LEU A 277 -5.47 -4.02 -10.81
N ILE A 278 -4.46 -4.85 -11.05
CA ILE A 278 -4.29 -5.59 -12.32
C ILE A 278 -4.89 -6.98 -12.24
N THR A 279 -4.57 -7.73 -11.18
CA THR A 279 -5.00 -9.11 -10.96
C THR A 279 -5.27 -9.36 -9.48
N ALA A 280 -6.21 -10.26 -9.20
CA ALA A 280 -6.39 -10.84 -7.87
C ALA A 280 -6.45 -12.36 -8.03
N LEU A 281 -5.65 -13.06 -7.23
CA LEU A 281 -5.48 -14.51 -7.29
C LEU A 281 -5.79 -15.11 -5.93
N THR A 282 -6.58 -16.17 -5.91
CA THR A 282 -6.78 -16.98 -4.70
C THR A 282 -5.64 -17.98 -4.54
N GLU A 283 -5.10 -18.07 -3.33
CA GLU A 283 -4.15 -19.11 -2.98
C GLU A 283 -4.94 -20.39 -2.68
N GLN A 284 -5.01 -21.33 -3.63
CA GLN A 284 -5.44 -22.70 -3.31
C GLN A 284 -4.26 -23.43 -2.66
N ASP A 285 -4.48 -23.94 -1.44
CA ASP A 285 -3.55 -24.78 -0.71
C ASP A 285 -3.28 -26.10 -1.45
N HIS A 286 -2.35 -26.09 -2.40
CA HIS A 286 -1.72 -27.30 -2.93
C HIS A 286 -0.20 -27.21 -2.75
N TYR A 287 0.23 -27.25 -1.48
CA TYR A 287 1.58 -27.69 -1.12
C TYR A 287 1.70 -29.21 -1.37
N GLY A 288 1.70 -29.60 -2.64
CA GLY A 288 1.69 -30.98 -3.09
C GLY A 288 2.30 -31.15 -4.48
N ALA A 289 3.64 -31.07 -4.54
CA ALA A 289 4.49 -31.76 -5.52
C ALA A 289 4.27 -31.60 -7.04
N GLN A 290 3.43 -30.68 -7.54
CA GLN A 290 3.29 -30.45 -9.00
C GLN A 290 3.29 -28.97 -9.40
N THR A 291 3.93 -28.74 -10.53
CA THR A 291 4.68 -27.55 -10.94
C THR A 291 3.86 -26.42 -11.54
N THR A 292 2.61 -26.25 -11.13
CA THR A 292 1.75 -25.17 -11.62
C THR A 292 0.89 -24.64 -10.48
N LEU A 293 1.20 -23.44 -10.01
CA LEU A 293 0.29 -22.67 -9.17
C LEU A 293 -1.01 -22.50 -9.97
N ASN A 294 -2.06 -23.28 -9.68
CA ASN A 294 -3.40 -23.07 -10.21
C ASN A 294 -3.99 -21.85 -9.49
N LEU A 295 -3.53 -20.67 -9.91
CA LEU A 295 -4.04 -19.39 -9.45
C LEU A 295 -5.33 -19.12 -10.22
N GLU A 296 -6.47 -19.25 -9.55
CA GLU A 296 -7.74 -18.86 -10.15
C GLU A 296 -7.82 -17.32 -10.12
N SER A 297 -7.79 -16.71 -11.31
CA SER A 297 -7.96 -15.27 -11.44
C SER A 297 -9.40 -14.91 -11.08
N LEU A 298 -9.58 -14.10 -10.04
CA LEU A 298 -10.89 -13.58 -9.67
C LEU A 298 -11.38 -12.51 -10.65
N TYR A 299 -12.70 -12.36 -10.74
CA TYR A 299 -13.32 -11.26 -11.46
C TYR A 299 -13.11 -9.95 -10.69
N ILE A 300 -12.47 -8.97 -11.32
CA ILE A 300 -12.02 -7.72 -10.69
C ILE A 300 -12.41 -6.47 -11.47
N ASP A 301 -13.22 -6.60 -12.53
CA ASP A 301 -13.54 -5.46 -13.40
C ASP A 301 -14.32 -4.36 -12.66
N HIS A 302 -15.00 -4.69 -11.56
CA HIS A 302 -15.67 -3.73 -10.69
C HIS A 302 -14.70 -2.88 -9.85
N LEU A 303 -13.45 -3.33 -9.65
CA LEU A 303 -12.41 -2.62 -8.90
C LEU A 303 -11.31 -2.04 -9.79
N ARG A 304 -11.43 -2.16 -11.12
CA ARG A 304 -10.52 -1.49 -12.05
C ARG A 304 -10.79 0.00 -12.08
N ILE A 305 -9.73 0.80 -12.18
CA ILE A 305 -9.86 2.26 -12.28
C ILE A 305 -10.53 2.59 -13.61
N GLN A 306 -11.74 3.14 -13.53
CA GLN A 306 -12.50 3.64 -14.67
C GLN A 306 -12.72 5.15 -14.48
N PRO A 307 -12.65 5.98 -15.55
CA PRO A 307 -12.79 7.43 -15.41
C PRO A 307 -14.15 7.88 -14.86
N ALA A 308 -15.17 7.03 -14.94
CA ALA A 308 -16.52 7.32 -14.45
C ALA A 308 -16.81 6.78 -13.04
N LYS A 309 -15.93 5.94 -12.47
CA LYS A 309 -16.14 5.28 -11.18
C LYS A 309 -14.92 5.43 -10.28
N SER A 310 -15.14 5.93 -9.07
CA SER A 310 -14.13 6.09 -8.03
C SER A 310 -13.77 4.78 -7.32
N ASP A 311 -14.59 3.73 -7.48
CA ASP A 311 -14.48 2.44 -6.76
C ASP A 311 -13.07 1.86 -6.80
N GLY A 312 -12.49 1.79 -7.99
CA GLY A 312 -11.14 1.26 -8.17
C GLY A 312 -10.05 2.12 -7.54
N VAL A 313 -10.24 3.44 -7.49
CA VAL A 313 -9.28 4.38 -6.89
C VAL A 313 -9.29 4.28 -5.37
N TRP A 314 -10.48 4.18 -4.76
CA TRP A 314 -10.62 3.97 -3.32
C TRP A 314 -10.03 2.62 -2.90
N PHE A 315 -10.35 1.55 -3.64
CA PHE A 315 -9.81 0.23 -3.36
C PHE A 315 -8.29 0.19 -3.48
N SER A 316 -7.71 0.68 -4.58
CA SER A 316 -6.25 0.69 -4.75
C SER A 316 -5.56 1.55 -3.69
N SER A 317 -6.17 2.66 -3.28
CA SER A 317 -5.65 3.52 -2.21
C SER A 317 -5.64 2.82 -0.85
N ALA A 318 -6.75 2.16 -0.50
CA ALA A 318 -6.87 1.43 0.76
C ALA A 318 -5.99 0.16 0.78
N ALA A 319 -5.92 -0.59 -0.31
CA ALA A 319 -5.05 -1.76 -0.43
C ALA A 319 -3.55 -1.38 -0.39
N THR A 320 -3.19 -0.24 -0.99
CA THR A 320 -1.84 0.34 -0.87
C THR A 320 -1.53 0.72 0.57
N ALA A 321 -2.48 1.36 1.26
CA ALA A 321 -2.33 1.72 2.66
C ALA A 321 -2.13 0.48 3.56
N PHE A 322 -2.87 -0.60 3.29
CA PHE A 322 -2.77 -1.86 4.01
C PHE A 322 -1.44 -2.58 3.80
N GLY A 323 -0.96 -2.68 2.56
CA GLY A 323 0.29 -3.39 2.27
C GLY A 323 1.54 -2.68 2.80
N THR A 324 1.57 -1.34 2.73
CA THR A 324 2.66 -0.53 3.30
C THR A 324 2.80 -0.70 4.81
N SER A 325 1.68 -0.83 5.53
CA SER A 325 1.68 -1.03 6.98
C SER A 325 2.10 -2.46 7.42
N SER A 326 1.92 -3.48 6.58
CA SER A 326 1.98 -4.89 7.01
C SER A 326 3.25 -5.62 6.63
N GLN A 327 3.78 -5.46 5.41
CA GLN A 327 4.83 -6.37 4.90
C GLN A 327 5.80 -5.74 3.89
N THR A 328 5.38 -4.75 3.08
CA THR A 328 6.17 -4.25 1.95
C THR A 328 5.79 -2.82 1.57
N ILE A 329 6.77 -1.98 1.23
CA ILE A 329 6.52 -0.65 0.66
C ILE A 329 5.96 -0.83 -0.76
N LEU A 330 4.67 -0.56 -0.94
CA LEU A 330 4.01 -0.59 -2.25
C LEU A 330 4.27 0.72 -2.99
N TRP A 331 5.40 0.78 -3.67
CA TRP A 331 5.85 1.98 -4.37
C TRP A 331 5.21 2.17 -5.76
N ASN A 332 4.50 1.17 -6.28
CA ASN A 332 3.95 1.18 -7.64
C ASN A 332 2.66 1.99 -7.80
N TYR A 333 1.91 2.25 -6.72
CA TYR A 333 0.68 3.01 -6.80
C TYR A 333 0.75 4.28 -5.95
N LYS A 334 0.43 5.42 -6.56
CA LYS A 334 0.32 6.69 -5.86
C LYS A 334 -1.13 6.87 -5.38
N ILE A 335 -1.30 7.01 -4.07
CA ILE A 335 -2.58 7.45 -3.51
C ILE A 335 -2.82 8.90 -3.99
N PRO A 336 -3.95 9.20 -4.64
CA PRO A 336 -4.25 10.56 -5.11
C PRO A 336 -4.20 11.60 -3.99
N ASP A 337 -3.59 12.76 -4.27
CA ASP A 337 -3.37 13.83 -3.29
C ASP A 337 -4.70 14.36 -2.73
N ASP A 338 -5.77 14.35 -3.54
CA ASP A 338 -7.13 14.71 -3.10
C ASP A 338 -7.62 13.81 -1.96
N ILE A 339 -7.39 12.50 -2.08
CA ILE A 339 -7.81 11.50 -1.07
C ILE A 339 -6.95 11.64 0.18
N LEU A 340 -5.64 11.87 0.04
CA LEU A 340 -4.75 12.11 1.17
C LEU A 340 -5.10 13.40 1.93
N SER A 341 -5.38 14.48 1.19
CA SER A 341 -5.79 15.76 1.79
C SER A 341 -7.12 15.63 2.52
N PHE A 342 -8.07 14.88 1.95
CA PHE A 342 -9.34 14.56 2.56
C PHE A 342 -9.15 13.77 3.87
N ALA A 343 -8.36 12.70 3.85
CA ALA A 343 -8.13 11.85 5.02
C ALA A 343 -7.50 12.61 6.21
N ARG A 344 -6.74 13.69 5.94
CA ARG A 344 -6.12 14.58 6.95
C ARG A 344 -7.09 15.61 7.54
N LYS A 345 -8.17 15.95 6.85
CA LYS A 345 -9.12 16.97 7.31
C LYS A 345 -10.00 16.39 8.41
N GLU A 346 -10.19 17.16 9.48
CA GLU A 346 -11.24 16.94 10.47
C GLU A 346 -12.58 17.29 9.82
N THR A 347 -13.41 16.28 9.56
CA THR A 347 -14.61 16.44 8.71
C THR A 347 -15.90 16.07 9.41
N VAL A 348 -15.86 15.17 10.39
CA VAL A 348 -17.05 14.63 11.08
C VAL A 348 -17.27 15.38 12.39
N PRO A 349 -18.42 16.06 12.58
CA PRO A 349 -18.76 16.70 13.85
C PRO A 349 -19.05 15.67 14.94
N CYS A 350 -18.50 15.86 16.15
CA CYS A 350 -18.66 14.90 17.26
C CYS A 350 -20.12 14.72 17.69
N GLY A 351 -20.91 15.79 17.67
CA GLY A 351 -22.32 15.75 18.03
C GLY A 351 -23.16 14.91 17.08
N VAL A 352 -22.75 14.77 15.81
CA VAL A 352 -23.44 13.89 14.86
C VAL A 352 -23.30 12.43 15.27
N LEU A 353 -22.11 12.00 15.69
CA LEU A 353 -21.88 10.62 16.16
C LEU A 353 -22.71 10.29 17.41
N VAL A 354 -22.91 11.28 18.28
CA VAL A 354 -23.77 11.14 19.47
C VAL A 354 -25.24 11.03 19.08
N VAL A 355 -25.74 11.87 18.17
CA VAL A 355 -27.15 11.82 17.74
C VAL A 355 -27.45 10.52 16.98
N LEU A 356 -26.47 9.96 16.26
CA LEU A 356 -26.57 8.65 15.62
C LEU A 356 -26.49 7.48 16.61
N GLY A 357 -26.13 7.73 17.88
CA GLY A 357 -25.95 6.69 18.90
C GLY A 357 -24.72 5.82 18.67
N ILE A 358 -23.69 6.37 18.02
CA ILE A 358 -22.38 5.72 17.83
C ILE A 358 -21.50 5.95 19.05
N VAL A 359 -21.55 7.16 19.62
CA VAL A 359 -20.74 7.61 20.77
C VAL A 359 -21.64 8.08 21.90
N ASP A 360 -21.25 7.84 23.15
CA ASP A 360 -21.99 8.35 24.30
C ASP A 360 -21.73 9.85 24.54
N GLU A 361 -22.71 10.56 25.10
CA GLU A 361 -22.60 11.99 25.40
C GLU A 361 -21.44 12.31 26.35
N SER A 362 -21.06 11.36 27.21
CA SER A 362 -20.01 11.50 28.23
C SER A 362 -18.60 11.60 27.66
N GLU A 363 -18.34 11.01 26.50
CA GLU A 363 -17.03 10.96 25.84
C GLU A 363 -16.79 12.17 24.93
N THR A 364 -17.83 13.01 24.73
CA THR A 364 -17.77 14.19 23.87
C THR A 364 -17.63 15.50 24.65
N PRO A 365 -16.92 16.51 24.11
CA PRO A 365 -16.97 17.86 24.64
C PRO A 365 -18.40 18.39 24.68
N THR A 366 -18.73 19.28 25.62
CA THR A 366 -20.08 19.86 25.70
C THR A 366 -20.41 20.65 24.42
N TRP A 367 -21.33 20.13 23.61
CA TRP A 367 -21.72 20.74 22.33
C TRP A 367 -23.22 21.09 22.24
N ALA A 368 -24.09 20.44 23.03
CA ALA A 368 -25.54 20.64 23.00
C ALA A 368 -26.05 21.54 24.14
N THR A 369 -27.10 22.31 23.88
CA THR A 369 -27.84 23.02 24.94
C THR A 369 -28.63 22.04 25.81
N ARG A 370 -28.28 21.99 27.10
CA ARG A 370 -29.01 21.19 28.09
C ARG A 370 -30.29 21.91 28.49
N HIS A 371 -31.42 21.21 28.38
CA HIS A 371 -32.73 21.70 28.79
C HIS A 371 -33.13 21.00 30.09
N ASP A 372 -33.30 21.75 31.18
CA ASP A 372 -33.77 21.21 32.46
C ASP A 372 -35.28 21.39 32.58
N ASP A 373 -36.03 20.43 32.03
CA ASP A 373 -37.49 20.49 31.95
C ASP A 373 -38.18 20.11 33.28
N HIS A 374 -37.47 19.42 34.18
CA HIS A 374 -38.06 18.84 35.38
C HIS A 374 -38.73 19.88 36.28
N GLY A 375 -38.08 21.02 36.49
CA GLY A 375 -38.66 22.12 37.28
C GLY A 375 -39.90 22.71 36.61
N THR A 376 -39.85 22.93 35.30
CA THR A 376 -40.95 23.57 34.56
C THR A 376 -42.20 22.68 34.47
N ASP A 377 -42.01 21.37 34.36
CA ASP A 377 -43.10 20.40 34.30
C ASP A 377 -43.79 20.23 35.67
N ILE A 378 -43.02 20.24 36.77
CA ILE A 378 -43.56 20.23 38.13
C ILE A 378 -44.40 21.50 38.38
N HIS A 379 -43.91 22.67 37.97
CA HIS A 379 -44.65 23.93 38.11
C HIS A 379 -45.93 23.96 37.26
N LYS A 380 -45.89 23.47 36.02
CA LYS A 380 -47.08 23.36 35.15
C LYS A 380 -48.11 22.40 35.75
N PHE A 381 -47.69 21.27 36.28
CA PHE A 381 -48.56 20.29 36.94
C PHE A 381 -49.22 20.87 38.19
N ALA A 382 -48.45 21.54 39.05
CA ALA A 382 -48.97 22.19 40.26
C ALA A 382 -50.01 23.28 39.93
N ARG A 383 -49.74 24.12 38.92
CA ARG A 383 -50.66 25.15 38.45
C ARG A 383 -51.98 24.54 37.94
N LYS A 384 -51.87 23.50 37.10
CA LYS A 384 -53.03 22.79 36.54
C LYS A 384 -53.89 22.15 37.64
N SER A 385 -53.27 21.57 38.67
CA SER A 385 -53.99 21.00 39.81
C SER A 385 -54.73 22.07 40.63
N GLN A 386 -54.13 23.25 40.80
CA GLN A 386 -54.76 24.35 41.53
C GLN A 386 -55.92 24.97 40.75
N GLU A 387 -55.78 25.16 39.44
CA GLU A 387 -56.84 25.63 38.54
C GLU A 387 -58.04 24.66 38.50
N GLN A 388 -57.77 23.34 38.48
CA GLN A 388 -58.81 22.32 38.54
C GLN A 388 -59.57 22.35 39.87
N ARG A 389 -58.86 22.51 41.00
CA ARG A 389 -59.50 22.65 42.33
C ARG A 389 -60.32 23.93 42.44
N ALA A 390 -59.82 25.05 41.91
CA ALA A 390 -60.55 26.31 41.89
C ALA A 390 -61.82 26.24 41.03
N ALA A 391 -61.77 25.56 39.88
CA ALA A 391 -62.92 25.33 39.02
C ALA A 391 -64.00 24.47 39.71
N ILE A 392 -63.60 23.37 40.36
CA ILE A 392 -64.52 22.50 41.12
C ILE A 392 -65.19 23.26 42.28
N ALA A 393 -64.43 24.12 42.98
CA ALA A 393 -64.97 24.94 44.06
C ALA A 393 -65.98 26.00 43.55
N ALA A 394 -65.71 26.61 42.40
CA ALA A 394 -66.63 27.54 41.74
C ALA A 394 -67.91 26.85 41.24
N GLU A 395 -67.80 25.63 40.72
CA GLU A 395 -68.94 24.81 40.26
C GLU A 395 -69.87 24.37 41.41
N ALA A 396 -69.33 24.18 42.63
CA ALA A 396 -70.09 23.81 43.81
C ALA A 396 -71.08 24.91 44.27
N LEU A 397 -70.78 26.17 43.99
CA LEU A 397 -71.60 27.33 44.35
C LEU A 397 -72.82 27.53 43.42
N LEU A 398 -72.87 26.84 42.28
CA LEU A 398 -73.94 27.01 41.28
C LEU A 398 -75.19 26.13 41.56
N PRO A 399 -76.39 26.57 41.11
CA PRO A 399 -77.61 25.77 41.14
C PRO A 399 -77.49 24.45 40.34
N PRO A 400 -78.23 23.38 40.71
CA PRO A 400 -77.99 22.02 40.22
C PRO A 400 -78.13 21.84 38.70
N ALA A 401 -79.03 22.57 38.04
CA ALA A 401 -79.17 22.53 36.57
C ALA A 401 -77.99 23.23 35.84
N GLN A 402 -77.49 24.34 36.39
CA GLN A 402 -76.33 25.06 35.84
C GLN A 402 -75.00 24.33 36.13
N ARG A 403 -74.95 23.59 37.23
CA ARG A 403 -73.80 22.74 37.61
C ARG A 403 -73.53 21.63 36.60
N GLN A 404 -74.58 20.97 36.10
CA GLN A 404 -74.44 19.90 35.08
C GLN A 404 -73.92 20.44 33.75
N ALA A 405 -74.41 21.61 33.31
CA ALA A 405 -73.93 22.28 32.10
C ALA A 405 -72.46 22.75 32.26
N ALA A 406 -72.10 23.31 33.41
CA ALA A 406 -70.73 23.73 33.72
C ALA A 406 -69.75 22.54 33.77
N ALA A 407 -70.16 21.41 34.35
CA ALA A 407 -69.35 20.19 34.39
C ALA A 407 -69.11 19.59 32.98
N GLN A 408 -70.11 19.62 32.11
CA GLN A 408 -69.97 19.19 30.70
C GLN A 408 -69.04 20.12 29.92
N ALA A 409 -69.18 21.44 30.09
CA ALA A 409 -68.31 22.43 29.47
C ALA A 409 -66.85 22.31 29.95
N ARG A 410 -66.62 22.05 31.25
CA ARG A 410 -65.29 21.74 31.81
C ARG A 410 -64.69 20.50 31.16
N MET A 411 -65.47 19.41 31.05
CA MET A 411 -64.99 18.15 30.47
C MET A 411 -64.62 18.31 28.99
N GLN A 412 -65.38 19.11 28.23
CA GLN A 412 -65.03 19.45 26.84
C GLN A 412 -63.76 20.30 26.77
N LYS A 413 -63.63 21.32 27.64
CA LYS A 413 -62.45 22.18 27.71
C LYS A 413 -61.19 21.40 28.11
N GLU A 414 -61.26 20.52 29.10
CA GLU A 414 -60.14 19.68 29.55
C GLU A 414 -59.68 18.70 28.47
N ASN A 415 -60.62 18.10 27.72
CA ASN A 415 -60.28 17.25 26.58
C ASN A 415 -59.60 18.05 25.47
N GLN A 416 -60.06 19.28 25.19
CA GLN A 416 -59.45 20.15 24.18
C GLN A 416 -58.04 20.61 24.61
N GLU A 417 -57.88 21.03 25.87
CA GLU A 417 -56.58 21.39 26.45
C GLU A 417 -55.61 20.20 26.46
N ARG A 418 -56.08 18.97 26.73
CA ARG A 418 -55.25 17.76 26.65
C ARG A 418 -54.76 17.49 25.22
N MET A 419 -55.63 17.67 24.22
CA MET A 419 -55.27 17.49 22.81
C MET A 419 -54.29 18.57 22.33
N ASP A 420 -54.48 19.81 22.76
CA ASP A 420 -53.59 20.92 22.44
C ASP A 420 -52.23 20.78 23.14
N GLU A 421 -52.21 20.34 24.40
CA GLU A 421 -50.98 20.01 25.14
C GLU A 421 -50.22 18.85 24.47
N MET A 422 -50.91 17.81 24.01
CA MET A 422 -50.29 16.72 23.25
C MET A 422 -49.65 17.22 21.95
N ARG A 423 -50.34 18.10 21.21
CA ARG A 423 -49.82 18.72 19.98
C ARG A 423 -48.63 19.64 20.28
N GLU A 424 -48.69 20.41 21.35
CA GLU A 424 -47.61 21.30 21.76
C GLU A 424 -46.37 20.51 22.19
N ARG A 425 -46.54 19.44 22.98
CA ARG A 425 -45.44 18.51 23.35
C ARG A 425 -44.80 17.86 22.12
N LEU A 426 -45.61 17.45 21.14
CA LEU A 426 -45.09 16.90 19.89
C LEU A 426 -44.28 17.96 19.13
N ARG A 427 -44.81 19.19 18.99
CA ARG A 427 -44.10 20.30 18.34
C ARG A 427 -42.81 20.68 19.05
N THR A 428 -42.81 20.83 20.38
CA THR A 428 -41.60 21.15 21.14
C THR A 428 -40.59 20.03 21.07
N SER A 429 -41.02 18.76 21.11
CA SER A 429 -40.11 17.63 20.93
C SER A 429 -39.48 17.60 19.54
N GLN A 430 -40.22 17.96 18.49
CA GLN A 430 -39.70 18.07 17.12
C GLN A 430 -38.71 19.22 17.01
N LEU A 431 -39.09 20.42 17.46
CA LEU A 431 -38.20 21.59 17.47
C LEU A 431 -36.90 21.34 18.24
N ARG A 432 -36.98 20.61 19.36
CA ARG A 432 -35.78 20.23 20.15
C ARG A 432 -34.91 19.21 19.43
N ARG A 433 -35.50 18.22 18.76
CA ARG A 433 -34.74 17.27 17.92
C ARG A 433 -34.06 18.01 16.78
N ASP A 434 -34.78 18.92 16.12
CA ASP A 434 -34.25 19.72 15.02
C ASP A 434 -33.15 20.68 15.50
N GLN A 435 -33.32 21.32 16.66
CA GLN A 435 -32.31 22.16 17.30
C GLN A 435 -31.07 21.35 17.66
N ARG A 436 -31.25 20.19 18.32
CA ARG A 436 -30.15 19.31 18.70
C ARG A 436 -29.40 18.78 17.48
N MET A 437 -30.10 18.48 16.40
CA MET A 437 -29.48 18.12 15.11
C MET A 437 -28.70 19.30 14.51
N MET A 438 -29.24 20.52 14.54
CA MET A 438 -28.52 21.71 14.06
C MET A 438 -27.27 22.04 14.90
N GLU A 439 -27.36 21.88 16.22
CA GLU A 439 -26.22 22.03 17.13
C GLU A 439 -25.18 20.92 16.89
N ALA A 440 -25.62 19.68 16.63
CA ALA A 440 -24.75 18.56 16.30
C ALA A 440 -23.93 18.82 15.03
N LEU A 441 -24.56 19.35 13.98
CA LEU A 441 -23.87 19.70 12.73
C LEU A 441 -22.83 20.81 12.90
N ARG A 442 -23.01 21.69 13.89
CA ARG A 442 -22.09 22.80 14.21
C ARG A 442 -21.07 22.44 15.30
N SER A 443 -21.13 21.21 15.81
CA SER A 443 -20.22 20.77 16.87
C SER A 443 -18.77 20.71 16.39
N PRO A 444 -17.80 20.68 17.34
CA PRO A 444 -16.39 20.51 17.00
C PRO A 444 -16.18 19.27 16.14
N LYS A 445 -15.35 19.41 15.12
CA LYS A 445 -15.00 18.30 14.22
C LYS A 445 -13.96 17.42 14.91
N TRP A 446 -14.11 16.12 14.73
CA TRP A 446 -13.20 15.13 15.26
C TRP A 446 -12.27 14.61 14.19
N ASP A 447 -11.15 14.11 14.69
CA ASP A 447 -10.09 13.56 13.91
C ASP A 447 -10.45 12.16 13.39
N THR A 448 -10.08 11.84 12.16
CA THR A 448 -10.54 10.63 11.46
C THR A 448 -10.13 9.32 12.14
N LYS A 449 -9.02 9.33 12.89
CA LYS A 449 -8.58 8.18 13.72
C LYS A 449 -9.52 7.93 14.89
N LEU A 450 -9.83 8.98 15.65
CA LEU A 450 -10.74 8.91 16.78
C LEU A 450 -12.13 8.45 16.35
N VAL A 451 -12.63 8.98 15.21
CA VAL A 451 -13.91 8.54 14.63
C VAL A 451 -13.88 7.05 14.29
N ALA A 452 -12.80 6.55 13.70
CA ALA A 452 -12.65 5.15 13.34
C ALA A 452 -12.59 4.22 14.57
N GLU A 453 -11.92 4.62 15.65
CA GLU A 453 -11.86 3.86 16.91
C GLU A 453 -13.25 3.69 17.54
N HIS A 454 -14.02 4.77 17.64
CA HIS A 454 -15.40 4.70 18.15
C HIS A 454 -16.32 3.92 17.21
N CYS A 455 -16.18 4.08 15.88
CA CYS A 455 -16.92 3.27 14.92
C CYS A 455 -16.59 1.78 15.04
N LEU A 456 -15.34 1.41 15.31
CA LEU A 456 -14.92 0.03 15.55
C LEU A 456 -15.60 -0.54 16.81
N GLN A 457 -15.54 0.18 17.93
CA GLN A 457 -16.20 -0.20 19.17
C GLN A 457 -17.71 -0.38 18.99
N TRP A 458 -18.34 0.50 18.21
CA TRP A 458 -19.76 0.39 17.90
C TRP A 458 -20.09 -0.83 17.03
N LEU A 459 -19.25 -1.15 16.03
CA LEU A 459 -19.41 -2.35 15.21
C LEU A 459 -19.21 -3.65 16.03
N GLN A 460 -18.26 -3.63 16.97
CA GLN A 460 -18.02 -4.71 17.94
C GLN A 460 -19.23 -4.88 18.87
N GLY A 461 -19.74 -3.78 19.45
CA GLY A 461 -20.93 -3.80 20.30
C GLY A 461 -22.21 -4.29 19.61
N LYS A 462 -22.30 -4.16 18.28
CA LYS A 462 -23.39 -4.72 17.46
C LYS A 462 -23.16 -6.17 17.01
N GLY A 463 -21.99 -6.75 17.31
CA GLY A 463 -21.64 -8.13 16.97
C GLY A 463 -21.26 -8.37 15.51
N HIS A 464 -20.95 -7.31 14.75
CA HIS A 464 -20.49 -7.44 13.36
C HIS A 464 -19.05 -7.95 13.26
N TRP A 465 -18.22 -7.61 14.24
CA TRP A 465 -16.83 -8.06 14.37
C TRP A 465 -16.57 -8.53 15.79
N ASP A 466 -15.54 -9.35 15.96
CA ASP A 466 -15.11 -9.80 17.28
C ASP A 466 -14.28 -8.72 18.01
N ASP A 467 -14.43 -8.64 19.33
CA ASP A 467 -13.82 -7.60 20.18
C ASP A 467 -12.27 -7.60 20.15
N SER A 468 -11.65 -8.72 19.73
CA SER A 468 -10.20 -8.86 19.65
C SER A 468 -9.57 -8.30 18.38
N LEU A 469 -10.37 -7.90 17.38
CA LEU A 469 -9.86 -7.48 16.08
C LEU A 469 -9.41 -6.00 16.09
N THR A 470 -8.24 -5.74 15.52
CA THR A 470 -7.73 -4.36 15.36
C THR A 470 -8.29 -3.70 14.10
N VAL A 471 -8.24 -2.36 14.03
CA VAL A 471 -8.65 -1.57 12.83
C VAL A 471 -8.01 -2.12 11.54
N LYS A 472 -6.74 -2.54 11.63
CA LYS A 472 -5.99 -3.08 10.50
C LYS A 472 -6.51 -4.44 10.03
N ASP A 473 -6.82 -5.34 10.97
CA ASP A 473 -7.34 -6.67 10.64
C ASP A 473 -8.73 -6.56 10.00
N VAL A 474 -9.61 -5.75 10.60
CA VAL A 474 -10.97 -5.51 10.07
C VAL A 474 -10.91 -4.93 8.66
N ALA A 475 -10.05 -3.94 8.42
CA ALA A 475 -9.91 -3.37 7.08
C ALA A 475 -9.29 -4.35 6.07
N GLY A 476 -8.38 -5.24 6.49
CA GLY A 476 -7.89 -6.35 5.66
C GLY A 476 -9.02 -7.29 5.22
N PHE A 477 -9.90 -7.66 6.16
CA PHE A 477 -11.09 -8.49 5.87
C PHE A 477 -12.11 -7.76 4.99
N MET A 478 -12.26 -6.45 5.18
CA MET A 478 -13.13 -5.64 4.33
C MET A 478 -12.60 -5.57 2.90
N LEU A 479 -11.30 -5.36 2.71
CA LEU A 479 -10.67 -5.37 1.39
C LEU A 479 -10.83 -6.74 0.72
N HIS A 480 -10.66 -7.83 1.48
CA HIS A 480 -10.94 -9.19 0.99
C HIS A 480 -12.39 -9.32 0.50
N ARG A 481 -13.36 -8.85 1.29
CA ARG A 481 -14.78 -8.85 0.92
C ARG A 481 -15.08 -7.96 -0.29
N MET A 482 -14.46 -6.79 -0.43
CA MET A 482 -14.63 -5.90 -1.59
C MET A 482 -14.19 -6.57 -2.90
N VAL A 483 -13.18 -7.45 -2.86
CA VAL A 483 -12.75 -8.21 -4.04
C VAL A 483 -13.81 -9.25 -4.45
N LEU A 484 -14.43 -9.92 -3.48
CA LEU A 484 -15.42 -10.97 -3.74
C LEU A 484 -16.82 -10.42 -4.06
N ASP A 485 -17.19 -9.28 -3.48
CA ASP A 485 -18.53 -8.69 -3.56
C ASP A 485 -18.45 -7.26 -4.11
N GLY A 486 -18.85 -7.09 -5.37
CA GLY A 486 -18.85 -5.80 -6.04
C GLY A 486 -19.95 -4.85 -5.60
N GLU A 487 -21.08 -5.34 -5.09
CA GLU A 487 -22.14 -4.48 -4.57
C GLU A 487 -21.72 -3.86 -3.23
N PHE A 488 -21.11 -4.67 -2.36
CA PHE A 488 -20.51 -4.19 -1.12
C PHE A 488 -19.43 -3.14 -1.38
N ALA A 489 -18.55 -3.37 -2.34
CA ALA A 489 -17.52 -2.40 -2.73
C ALA A 489 -18.14 -1.08 -3.22
N ALA A 490 -19.16 -1.15 -4.09
CA ALA A 490 -19.82 0.04 -4.62
C ALA A 490 -20.56 0.85 -3.54
N ASN A 491 -21.19 0.19 -2.56
CA ASN A 491 -21.89 0.87 -1.46
C ASN A 491 -20.92 1.65 -0.56
N ILE A 492 -19.80 1.03 -0.18
CA ILE A 492 -18.76 1.70 0.62
C ILE A 492 -18.13 2.86 -0.16
N CYS A 493 -17.78 2.65 -1.43
CA CYS A 493 -17.18 3.69 -2.27
C CYS A 493 -18.14 4.87 -2.50
N ARG A 494 -19.44 4.60 -2.68
CA ARG A 494 -20.48 5.64 -2.72
C ARG A 494 -20.57 6.43 -1.42
N MET A 495 -20.42 5.78 -0.27
CA MET A 495 -20.37 6.47 1.03
C MET A 495 -19.10 7.32 1.17
N LEU A 496 -17.94 6.80 0.74
CA LEU A 496 -16.67 7.55 0.72
C LEU A 496 -16.73 8.77 -0.19
N ASP A 497 -17.38 8.67 -1.36
CA ASP A 497 -17.57 9.80 -2.26
C ASP A 497 -18.51 10.86 -1.68
N LYS A 498 -19.63 10.44 -1.07
CA LYS A 498 -20.51 11.36 -0.33
C LYS A 498 -19.73 12.06 0.77
N TRP A 499 -18.90 11.32 1.52
CA TRP A 499 -18.07 11.87 2.57
C TRP A 499 -17.07 12.89 2.05
N LYS A 500 -16.32 12.53 1.01
CA LYS A 500 -15.39 13.45 0.35
C LYS A 500 -16.11 14.72 -0.13
N ALA A 501 -17.29 14.59 -0.74
CA ALA A 501 -18.06 15.72 -1.24
C ALA A 501 -18.45 16.72 -0.13
N TRP A 502 -18.94 16.25 1.02
CA TRP A 502 -19.27 17.18 2.11
C TRP A 502 -18.03 17.75 2.80
N ALA A 503 -16.92 17.00 2.82
CA ALA A 503 -15.64 17.49 3.33
C ALA A 503 -15.07 18.64 2.48
N ASP A 504 -15.22 18.55 1.15
CA ASP A 504 -14.77 19.59 0.23
C ASP A 504 -15.66 20.84 0.25
N VAL A 505 -16.96 20.68 0.52
CA VAL A 505 -17.91 21.79 0.70
C VAL A 505 -17.73 22.50 2.06
N GLY A 506 -16.92 21.94 2.97
CA GLY A 506 -16.55 22.57 4.25
C GLY A 506 -17.37 22.10 5.47
N GLY A 507 -18.25 21.12 5.30
CA GLY A 507 -19.03 20.54 6.39
C GLY A 507 -20.24 19.74 5.93
N MET A 508 -20.78 18.96 6.87
CA MET A 508 -21.91 18.07 6.67
C MET A 508 -23.25 18.83 6.64
N LYS A 509 -24.11 18.55 5.66
CA LYS A 509 -25.48 19.10 5.59
C LYS A 509 -26.49 18.15 6.22
N GLN A 510 -27.71 18.63 6.41
CA GLN A 510 -28.82 17.81 6.92
C GLN A 510 -29.16 16.63 5.99
N SER A 511 -29.04 16.79 4.68
CA SER A 511 -29.20 15.70 3.71
C SER A 511 -28.15 14.60 3.88
N ASP A 512 -26.91 15.01 4.18
CA ASP A 512 -25.79 14.10 4.36
C ASP A 512 -25.95 13.33 5.67
N TYR A 513 -26.48 13.99 6.71
CA TYR A 513 -26.87 13.35 7.96
C TYR A 513 -27.92 12.26 7.78
N GLN A 514 -28.98 12.52 6.99
CA GLN A 514 -29.99 11.51 6.70
C GLN A 514 -29.38 10.31 5.96
N ALA A 515 -28.50 10.56 4.98
CA ALA A 515 -27.83 9.50 4.25
C ALA A 515 -26.92 8.62 5.16
N VAL A 516 -26.23 9.22 6.13
CA VAL A 516 -25.43 8.47 7.12
C VAL A 516 -26.33 7.74 8.13
N GLN A 517 -27.48 8.32 8.47
CA GLN A 517 -28.45 7.69 9.36
C GLN A 517 -29.06 6.43 8.76
N ASP A 518 -29.31 6.42 7.45
CA ASP A 518 -29.82 5.27 6.71
C ASP A 518 -28.74 4.17 6.58
N ASP A 519 -27.50 4.55 6.25
CA ASP A 519 -26.39 3.63 5.95
C ASP A 519 -25.27 3.66 7.03
N GLN A 520 -25.63 3.52 8.32
CA GLN A 520 -24.68 3.66 9.44
C GLN A 520 -23.54 2.64 9.42
N VAL A 521 -23.83 1.42 8.97
CA VAL A 521 -22.84 0.32 8.92
C VAL A 521 -21.78 0.62 7.84
N ASP A 522 -22.21 1.08 6.66
CA ASP A 522 -21.30 1.46 5.57
C ASP A 522 -20.46 2.68 5.94
N PHE A 523 -21.01 3.63 6.70
CA PHE A 523 -20.26 4.76 7.24
C PHE A 523 -19.17 4.31 8.24
N ALA A 524 -19.50 3.39 9.15
CA ALA A 524 -18.54 2.84 10.10
C ALA A 524 -17.43 2.04 9.39
N HIS A 525 -17.76 1.31 8.33
CA HIS A 525 -16.77 0.64 7.47
C HIS A 525 -15.88 1.67 6.73
N ALA A 526 -16.49 2.69 6.14
CA ALA A 526 -15.76 3.76 5.44
C ALA A 526 -14.78 4.49 6.37
N SER A 527 -15.13 4.73 7.64
CA SER A 527 -14.25 5.42 8.60
C SER A 527 -12.98 4.63 8.90
N LEU A 528 -13.06 3.29 8.98
CA LEU A 528 -11.89 2.42 9.14
C LEU A 528 -10.94 2.51 7.95
N LEU A 529 -11.46 2.51 6.71
CA LEU A 529 -10.64 2.65 5.51
C LEU A 529 -9.94 4.01 5.43
N VAL A 530 -10.64 5.10 5.81
CA VAL A 530 -10.07 6.45 5.81
C VAL A 530 -8.97 6.59 6.87
N ALA A 531 -9.16 6.00 8.06
CA ALA A 531 -8.14 5.99 9.10
C ALA A 531 -6.86 5.28 8.65
N MET A 532 -6.98 4.14 7.97
CA MET A 532 -5.84 3.44 7.37
C MET A 532 -5.08 4.28 6.34
N ILE A 533 -5.81 4.92 5.42
CA ILE A 533 -5.20 5.80 4.41
C ILE A 533 -4.46 6.96 5.10
N ARG A 534 -5.04 7.53 6.16
CA ARG A 534 -4.39 8.59 6.92
C ARG A 534 -3.09 8.13 7.58
N ASP A 535 -3.06 6.95 8.19
CA ASP A 535 -1.85 6.43 8.85
C ASP A 535 -0.67 6.36 7.88
N THR A 536 -0.91 5.88 6.66
CA THR A 536 0.13 5.85 5.61
C THR A 536 0.55 7.23 5.11
N SER A 537 -0.31 8.24 5.23
CA SER A 537 0.00 9.63 4.89
C SER A 537 0.91 10.33 5.90
N THR A 538 0.96 9.84 7.15
CA THR A 538 1.80 10.39 8.21
C THR A 538 3.22 9.83 8.19
N ALA A 539 3.41 8.64 7.62
CA ALA A 539 4.73 8.12 7.31
C ALA A 539 5.36 8.98 6.19
N LEU A 540 6.66 9.28 6.28
CA LEU A 540 7.44 9.99 5.26
C LEU A 540 7.40 9.34 3.84
N GLU A 541 6.73 8.20 3.71
CA GLU A 541 6.69 7.28 2.58
C GLU A 541 5.87 7.81 1.38
N GLY A 542 4.92 8.72 1.62
CA GLY A 542 4.10 9.32 0.55
C GLY A 542 4.91 10.13 -0.47
N THR A 543 6.00 10.78 -0.04
CA THR A 543 6.90 11.50 -0.97
C THR A 543 7.87 10.57 -1.68
N VAL A 544 8.34 9.51 -1.01
CA VAL A 544 9.35 8.59 -1.56
C VAL A 544 8.78 7.82 -2.74
N SER A 545 7.56 7.32 -2.63
CA SER A 545 6.92 6.56 -3.72
C SER A 545 6.71 7.43 -4.96
N MET A 546 6.38 8.71 -4.78
CA MET A 546 6.28 9.69 -5.88
C MET A 546 7.64 9.98 -6.52
N ASP A 547 8.65 10.30 -5.70
CA ASP A 547 10.00 10.58 -6.19
C ASP A 547 10.59 9.36 -6.94
N LEU A 548 10.32 8.15 -6.44
CA LEU A 548 10.73 6.89 -7.05
C LEU A 548 10.08 6.69 -8.42
N GLN A 549 8.75 6.80 -8.51
CA GLN A 549 8.01 6.63 -9.76
C GLN A 549 8.45 7.64 -10.83
N GLU A 550 8.60 8.91 -10.44
CA GLU A 550 9.06 9.95 -11.36
C GLU A 550 10.49 9.67 -11.86
N CYS A 551 11.39 9.23 -10.99
CA CYS A 551 12.74 8.83 -11.37
C CYS A 551 12.76 7.61 -12.31
N LEU A 552 11.96 6.58 -12.02
CA LEU A 552 11.85 5.39 -12.87
C LEU A 552 11.24 5.71 -14.24
N ARG A 553 10.31 6.66 -14.31
CA ARG A 553 9.75 7.15 -15.58
C ARG A 553 10.76 7.95 -16.40
N MET A 554 11.61 8.75 -15.74
CA MET A 554 12.67 9.51 -16.41
C MET A 554 13.81 8.60 -16.90
N TRP A 555 14.19 7.61 -16.10
CA TRP A 555 15.34 6.74 -16.35
C TRP A 555 14.90 5.29 -16.58
N ARG A 556 14.56 4.94 -17.82
CA ARG A 556 14.19 3.55 -18.15
C ARG A 556 15.37 2.58 -18.05
N LYS A 557 16.56 3.06 -18.41
CA LYS A 557 17.80 2.26 -18.44
C LYS A 557 18.89 3.01 -17.69
N VAL A 558 19.68 2.28 -16.92
CA VAL A 558 20.78 2.81 -16.12
C VAL A 558 22.04 1.97 -16.31
N ARG A 559 23.18 2.54 -15.94
CA ARG A 559 24.50 1.89 -16.03
C ARG A 559 24.91 1.43 -14.64
N LEU A 560 25.18 0.14 -14.46
CA LEU A 560 25.57 -0.46 -13.20
C LEU A 560 27.06 -0.82 -13.23
N GLY A 561 27.86 -0.30 -12.28
CA GLY A 561 29.33 -0.42 -12.28
C GLY A 561 29.92 -0.41 -10.89
#